data_AF-A0A151BJ59-F1
#
_entry.id   AF-A0A151BJ59-F1
#
_cell.length_a   1.000
_cell.length_b   1.000
_cell.length_c   1.000
_cell.angle_alpha   90.00
_cell.angle_beta   90.00
_cell.angle_gamma   90.00
#
_symmetry.space_group_name_H-M   'P 1'
#
loop_
_entity.id
_entity.type
_entity.pdbx_description
1 polymer ?
#
loop_
_entity_poly.entity_id
_entity_poly.type
_entity_poly.pdbx_seq_one_letter_code
_entity_poly.pdbx_strand_id
1 'polypeptide(L)'
;HSYTWTSPWFRELFDKYIPGWANEPELLVRVGPIPDDEIWDAHMKAKGDLINFVRERTGIEMNSEVLTIGFARRATAYKRATLIFSDIDRLREVNRAGALQLIFAGKAHPRDIPGKKIIKEIYGYMRLLRGELKIVYLENYDMEMAAKLTSGVDVWLNTPLPPLEASGTSGMKAAHNGVLNFSVLDGWWVEGCVEGITGWAIGPPPDEPLSEEERRRRELKDLYNKLEYLIIPTFYDRRDTWISMMNNSIGKVAYYFNSHRMMRRYATEAYLL
;
A
#
# COMPACT_ATOMS: atom_id res chain seq x y z
N HIS A 1 15.76 2.52 -5.46
CA HIS A 1 15.89 1.99 -6.82
C HIS A 1 14.60 2.32 -7.55
N SER A 2 14.42 3.58 -7.94
CA SER A 2 13.13 4.08 -8.43
C SER A 2 12.71 3.39 -9.71
N TYR A 3 13.63 3.24 -10.66
CA TYR A 3 13.39 2.51 -11.91
C TYR A 3 12.86 1.09 -11.67
N THR A 4 13.53 0.30 -10.82
CA THR A 4 13.15 -1.10 -10.53
C THR A 4 11.71 -1.26 -10.02
N TRP A 5 11.24 -0.35 -9.17
CA TRP A 5 9.95 -0.47 -8.49
C TRP A 5 8.81 0.31 -9.16
N THR A 6 9.11 1.09 -10.18
CA THR A 6 8.10 1.74 -11.04
C THR A 6 7.65 0.75 -12.09
N SER A 7 6.35 0.63 -12.35
CA SER A 7 5.79 -0.26 -13.37
C SER A 7 6.17 0.20 -14.77
N PRO A 8 6.19 -0.69 -15.78
CA PRO A 8 6.44 -0.29 -17.16
C PRO A 8 5.55 0.87 -17.63
N TRP A 9 4.28 0.88 -17.20
CA TRP A 9 3.30 1.90 -17.56
C TRP A 9 3.63 3.28 -16.99
N PHE A 10 4.05 3.34 -15.73
CA PHE A 10 4.52 4.59 -15.14
C PHE A 10 5.90 5.00 -15.66
N ARG A 11 6.78 4.05 -16.03
CA ARG A 11 8.07 4.37 -16.65
C ARG A 11 7.88 5.08 -17.98
N GLU A 12 7.02 4.56 -18.85
CA GLU A 12 6.69 5.19 -20.13
C GLU A 12 6.16 6.62 -19.93
N LEU A 13 5.28 6.80 -18.94
CA LEU A 13 4.72 8.09 -18.58
C LEU A 13 5.79 9.07 -18.07
N PHE A 14 6.67 8.62 -17.18
CA PHE A 14 7.74 9.44 -16.65
C PHE A 14 8.83 9.73 -17.70
N ASP A 15 9.12 8.81 -18.61
CA ASP A 15 10.05 9.04 -19.71
C ASP A 15 9.54 10.13 -20.66
N LYS A 16 8.21 10.18 -20.88
CA LYS A 16 7.54 11.19 -21.71
C LYS A 16 7.55 12.59 -21.06
N TYR A 17 7.24 12.68 -19.77
CA TYR A 17 6.98 13.97 -19.10
C TYR A 17 8.10 14.46 -18.18
N ILE A 18 8.95 13.56 -17.67
CA ILE A 18 10.00 13.82 -16.69
C ILE A 18 11.30 13.13 -17.14
N PRO A 19 11.85 13.49 -18.32
CA PRO A 19 13.05 12.85 -18.83
C PRO A 19 14.21 12.96 -17.82
N GLY A 20 14.88 11.83 -17.56
CA GLY A 20 15.99 11.74 -16.59
C GLY A 20 15.59 11.21 -15.20
N TRP A 21 14.28 11.07 -14.90
CA TRP A 21 13.78 10.62 -13.58
C TRP A 21 14.41 9.31 -13.09
N ALA A 22 14.78 8.39 -13.99
CA ALA A 22 15.36 7.11 -13.62
C ALA A 22 16.75 7.25 -12.95
N ASN A 23 17.52 8.25 -13.38
CA ASN A 23 18.84 8.59 -12.86
C ASN A 23 18.77 9.65 -11.74
N GLU A 24 17.78 10.54 -11.82
CA GLU A 24 17.52 11.61 -10.85
C GLU A 24 16.06 11.53 -10.36
N PRO A 25 15.73 10.59 -9.46
CA PRO A 25 14.34 10.42 -8.99
C PRO A 25 13.80 11.65 -8.25
N GLU A 26 14.66 12.57 -7.84
CA GLU A 26 14.30 13.89 -7.34
C GLU A 26 13.45 14.69 -8.36
N LEU A 27 13.49 14.36 -9.65
CA LEU A 27 12.67 15.01 -10.66
C LEU A 27 11.17 14.63 -10.54
N LEU A 28 10.83 13.55 -9.85
CA LEU A 28 9.44 13.11 -9.66
C LEU A 28 8.57 14.14 -8.91
N VAL A 29 9.18 15.12 -8.22
CA VAL A 29 8.47 16.29 -7.66
C VAL A 29 7.70 17.07 -8.74
N ARG A 30 8.11 16.94 -10.01
CA ARG A 30 7.53 17.60 -11.18
C ARG A 30 6.45 16.77 -11.86
N VAL A 31 5.79 15.85 -11.16
CA VAL A 31 4.69 15.03 -11.71
C VAL A 31 3.42 15.83 -12.02
N GLY A 32 3.28 17.05 -11.50
CA GLY A 32 2.09 17.90 -11.68
C GLY A 32 1.63 18.14 -13.14
N PRO A 33 2.51 18.34 -14.13
CA PRO A 33 2.11 18.54 -15.52
C PRO A 33 1.64 17.28 -16.27
N ILE A 34 1.74 16.09 -15.68
CA ILE A 34 1.25 14.86 -16.32
C ILE A 34 -0.29 14.88 -16.31
N PRO A 35 -0.97 14.68 -17.45
CA PRO A 35 -2.44 14.67 -17.50
C PRO A 35 -3.03 13.59 -16.59
N ASP A 36 -4.11 13.94 -15.88
CA ASP A 36 -4.77 13.08 -14.90
C ASP A 36 -5.23 11.74 -15.51
N ASP A 37 -5.77 11.77 -16.73
CA ASP A 37 -6.19 10.55 -17.42
C ASP A 37 -5.03 9.62 -17.77
N GLU A 38 -3.84 10.16 -18.09
CA GLU A 38 -2.67 9.33 -18.37
C GLU A 38 -2.12 8.67 -17.08
N ILE A 39 -2.20 9.35 -15.94
CA ILE A 39 -1.88 8.76 -14.62
C ILE A 39 -2.86 7.62 -14.30
N TRP A 40 -4.16 7.86 -14.48
CA TRP A 40 -5.18 6.86 -14.24
C TRP A 40 -5.02 5.65 -15.15
N ASP A 41 -4.80 5.86 -16.45
CA ASP A 41 -4.61 4.79 -17.42
C ASP A 41 -3.37 3.95 -17.11
N ALA A 42 -2.26 4.57 -16.72
CA ALA A 42 -1.06 3.86 -16.30
C ALA A 42 -1.31 2.97 -15.07
N HIS A 43 -2.07 3.47 -14.10
CA HIS A 43 -2.49 2.71 -12.93
C HIS A 43 -3.43 1.55 -13.28
N MET A 44 -4.45 1.79 -14.09
CA MET A 44 -5.41 0.76 -14.50
C MET A 44 -4.73 -0.37 -15.29
N LYS A 45 -3.72 -0.06 -16.12
CA LYS A 45 -2.89 -1.08 -16.78
C LYS A 45 -2.07 -1.89 -15.76
N ALA A 46 -1.43 -1.23 -14.80
CA ALA A 46 -0.68 -1.91 -13.73
C ALA A 46 -1.59 -2.80 -12.85
N LYS A 47 -2.81 -2.35 -12.57
CA LYS A 47 -3.86 -3.09 -11.87
C LYS A 47 -4.33 -4.30 -12.68
N GLY A 48 -4.51 -4.12 -13.99
CA GLY A 48 -4.81 -5.20 -14.92
C GLY A 48 -3.75 -6.31 -14.90
N ASP A 49 -2.47 -5.93 -14.92
CA ASP A 49 -1.35 -6.88 -14.81
C ASP A 49 -1.38 -7.66 -13.49
N LEU A 50 -1.69 -7.00 -12.38
CA LEU A 50 -1.82 -7.65 -11.08
C LEU A 50 -3.00 -8.63 -11.04
N ILE A 51 -4.17 -8.22 -11.55
CA ILE A 51 -5.37 -9.06 -11.58
C ILE A 51 -5.17 -10.28 -12.47
N ASN A 52 -4.55 -10.11 -13.63
CA ASN A 52 -4.18 -11.22 -14.52
C ASN A 52 -3.22 -12.19 -13.81
N PHE A 53 -2.20 -11.66 -13.13
CA PHE A 53 -1.27 -12.47 -12.34
C PHE A 53 -1.97 -13.25 -11.22
N VAL A 54 -2.91 -12.62 -10.51
CA VAL A 54 -3.73 -13.30 -9.49
C VAL A 54 -4.54 -14.44 -10.10
N ARG A 55 -5.21 -14.19 -11.23
CA ARG A 55 -6.01 -15.21 -11.93
C ARG A 55 -5.13 -16.38 -12.36
N GLU A 56 -3.96 -16.12 -12.94
CA GLU A 56 -3.02 -17.16 -13.39
C GLU A 56 -2.49 -18.01 -12.21
N ARG A 57 -2.23 -17.39 -11.06
CA ARG A 57 -1.67 -18.08 -9.88
C ARG A 57 -2.71 -18.84 -9.07
N THR A 58 -3.96 -18.37 -9.05
CA THR A 58 -4.97 -18.85 -8.08
C THR A 58 -6.27 -19.33 -8.72
N GLY A 59 -6.50 -19.01 -10.00
CA GLY A 59 -7.79 -19.23 -10.68
C GLY A 59 -8.90 -18.28 -10.22
N ILE A 60 -8.63 -17.36 -9.27
CA ILE A 60 -9.64 -16.43 -8.74
C ILE A 60 -9.71 -15.21 -9.64
N GLU A 61 -10.91 -14.92 -10.15
CA GLU A 61 -11.17 -13.70 -10.90
C GLU A 61 -11.43 -12.52 -9.96
N MET A 62 -10.67 -11.44 -10.14
CA MET A 62 -10.86 -10.15 -9.46
C MET A 62 -11.34 -9.10 -10.46
N ASN A 63 -11.93 -8.01 -9.99
CA ASN A 63 -12.48 -6.95 -10.86
C ASN A 63 -11.59 -5.71 -10.81
N SER A 64 -11.22 -5.15 -11.97
CA SER A 64 -10.42 -3.93 -12.08
C SER A 64 -11.14 -2.69 -11.56
N GLU A 65 -12.47 -2.69 -11.61
CA GLU A 65 -13.29 -1.55 -11.15
C GLU A 65 -13.52 -1.57 -9.63
N VAL A 66 -13.09 -2.63 -8.94
CA VAL A 66 -13.26 -2.76 -7.48
C VAL A 66 -12.01 -2.27 -6.75
N LEU A 67 -12.20 -1.50 -5.68
CA LEU A 67 -11.12 -1.03 -4.80
C LEU A 67 -10.31 -2.22 -4.27
N THR A 68 -9.03 -2.25 -4.61
CA THR A 68 -8.08 -3.33 -4.31
C THR A 68 -7.11 -2.86 -3.24
N ILE A 69 -7.13 -3.51 -2.08
CA ILE A 69 -6.21 -3.25 -0.98
C ILE A 69 -5.15 -4.35 -0.93
N GLY A 70 -3.88 -3.95 -0.99
CA GLY A 70 -2.73 -4.84 -0.91
C GLY A 70 -2.11 -4.88 0.48
N PHE A 71 -1.73 -6.07 0.94
CA PHE A 71 -0.86 -6.26 2.09
C PHE A 71 0.18 -7.34 1.77
N ALA A 72 1.47 -6.99 1.71
CA ALA A 72 2.52 -8.00 1.54
C ALA A 72 3.72 -7.81 2.45
N ARG A 73 3.88 -8.72 3.41
CA ARG A 73 4.97 -8.68 4.41
C ARG A 73 5.33 -10.09 4.90
N ARG A 74 6.50 -10.21 5.56
CA ARG A 74 6.81 -11.40 6.36
C ARG A 74 5.71 -11.56 7.42
N ALA A 75 5.24 -12.79 7.61
CA ALA A 75 4.19 -13.08 8.58
C ALA A 75 4.76 -13.06 10.00
N THR A 76 4.91 -11.87 10.59
CA THR A 76 5.35 -11.70 11.98
C THR A 76 4.29 -10.96 12.78
N ALA A 77 4.11 -11.31 14.06
CA ALA A 77 3.02 -10.81 14.90
C ALA A 77 2.90 -9.27 14.93
N TYR A 78 4.03 -8.57 15.00
CA TYR A 78 4.02 -7.11 15.06
C TYR A 78 3.54 -6.41 13.77
N LYS A 79 3.45 -7.11 12.62
CA LYS A 79 2.94 -6.52 11.37
C LYS A 79 1.41 -6.47 11.30
N ARG A 80 0.72 -7.17 12.21
CA ARG A 80 -0.74 -7.22 12.39
C ARG A 80 -1.53 -7.36 11.08
N ALA A 81 -1.15 -8.33 10.25
CA ALA A 81 -1.83 -8.63 8.97
C ALA A 81 -3.34 -8.93 9.14
N THR A 82 -3.74 -9.42 10.31
CA THR A 82 -5.13 -9.74 10.64
C THR A 82 -5.91 -8.56 11.23
N LEU A 83 -5.32 -7.36 11.37
CA LEU A 83 -6.00 -6.22 12.00
C LEU A 83 -7.31 -5.86 11.29
N ILE A 84 -7.34 -5.90 9.96
CA ILE A 84 -8.54 -5.63 9.15
C ILE A 84 -9.69 -6.63 9.38
N PHE A 85 -9.38 -7.81 9.93
CA PHE A 85 -10.35 -8.85 10.27
C PHE A 85 -10.74 -8.86 11.75
N SER A 86 -10.34 -7.84 12.52
CA SER A 86 -10.63 -7.79 13.96
C SER A 86 -12.12 -7.63 14.27
N ASP A 87 -12.87 -6.97 13.39
CA ASP A 87 -14.31 -6.82 13.45
C ASP A 87 -14.90 -7.13 12.06
N ILE A 88 -15.45 -8.34 11.93
CA ILE A 88 -15.96 -8.86 10.66
C ILE A 88 -17.24 -8.15 10.25
N ASP A 89 -18.07 -7.74 11.20
CA ASP A 89 -19.34 -7.09 10.90
C ASP A 89 -19.10 -5.66 10.43
N ARG A 90 -18.14 -4.94 11.04
CA ARG A 90 -17.67 -3.65 10.50
C ARG A 90 -17.02 -3.79 9.13
N LEU A 91 -16.22 -4.83 8.89
CA LEU A 91 -15.67 -5.07 7.54
C LEU A 91 -16.76 -5.33 6.50
N ARG A 92 -17.84 -6.03 6.86
CA ARG A 92 -19.01 -6.22 5.99
C ARG A 92 -19.74 -4.91 5.72
N GLU A 93 -19.92 -4.07 6.73
CA GLU A 93 -20.51 -2.73 6.57
C GLU A 93 -19.70 -1.88 5.60
N VAL A 94 -18.37 -1.85 5.77
CA VAL A 94 -17.45 -1.18 4.86
C VAL A 94 -17.60 -1.70 3.43
N ASN A 95 -17.64 -3.02 3.23
CA ASN A 95 -17.83 -3.63 1.90
C ASN A 95 -19.22 -3.37 1.30
N ARG A 96 -20.24 -3.12 2.12
CA ARG A 96 -21.58 -2.71 1.66
C ARG A 96 -21.63 -1.24 1.24
N ALA A 97 -20.81 -0.37 1.86
CA ALA A 97 -20.68 1.03 1.46
C ALA A 97 -20.03 1.17 0.08
N GLY A 98 -19.14 0.23 -0.28
CA GLY A 98 -18.63 0.04 -1.62
C GLY A 98 -17.77 -1.21 -1.68
N ALA A 99 -17.84 -1.95 -2.78
CA ALA A 99 -17.16 -3.23 -2.90
C ALA A 99 -15.66 -3.06 -2.66
N LEU A 100 -15.04 -3.98 -1.93
CA LEU A 100 -13.59 -4.03 -1.80
C LEU A 100 -13.09 -5.43 -2.14
N GLN A 101 -11.80 -5.52 -2.45
CA GLN A 101 -11.12 -6.80 -2.63
C GLN A 101 -9.73 -6.73 -2.00
N LEU A 102 -9.32 -7.80 -1.34
CA LEU A 102 -8.08 -7.84 -0.57
C LEU A 102 -7.09 -8.81 -1.21
N ILE A 103 -5.84 -8.36 -1.38
CA ILE A 103 -4.74 -9.22 -1.83
C ILE A 103 -3.67 -9.24 -0.75
N PHE A 104 -3.52 -10.39 -0.12
CA PHE A 104 -2.45 -10.69 0.81
C PHE A 104 -1.32 -11.40 0.10
N ALA A 105 -0.09 -11.16 0.53
CA ALA A 105 1.04 -11.99 0.15
C ALA A 105 2.08 -12.04 1.27
N GLY A 106 2.90 -13.07 1.26
CA GLY A 106 3.95 -13.19 2.26
C GLY A 106 4.62 -14.56 2.28
N LYS A 107 5.66 -14.63 3.10
CA LYS A 107 6.33 -15.87 3.45
C LYS A 107 6.42 -15.94 4.97
N ALA A 108 6.08 -17.09 5.53
CA ALA A 108 6.48 -17.48 6.87
C ALA A 108 7.72 -18.37 6.75
N HIS A 109 8.72 -18.15 7.59
CA HIS A 109 9.87 -19.06 7.62
C HIS A 109 9.41 -20.47 8.04
N PRO A 110 10.00 -21.57 7.54
CA PRO A 110 9.55 -22.93 7.87
C PRO A 110 9.52 -23.23 9.38
N ARG A 111 10.35 -22.53 10.17
CA ARG A 111 10.41 -22.63 11.65
C ARG A 111 9.57 -21.58 12.39
N ASP A 112 8.92 -20.66 11.69
CA ASP A 112 8.11 -19.58 12.26
C ASP A 112 6.66 -20.04 12.46
N ILE A 113 6.41 -20.71 13.58
CA ILE A 113 5.08 -21.19 13.98
C ILE A 113 4.07 -20.04 14.09
N PRO A 114 4.39 -18.90 14.76
CA PRO A 114 3.50 -17.74 14.79
C PRO A 114 3.12 -17.22 13.40
N GLY A 115 4.08 -17.10 12.49
CA GLY A 115 3.82 -16.66 11.12
C GLY A 115 2.90 -17.59 10.35
N LYS A 116 3.10 -18.92 10.48
CA LYS A 116 2.18 -19.91 9.89
C LYS A 116 0.77 -19.82 10.45
N LYS A 117 0.62 -19.53 11.75
CA LYS A 117 -0.70 -19.34 12.38
C LYS A 117 -1.44 -18.14 11.79
N ILE A 118 -0.76 -17.01 11.59
CA ILE A 118 -1.34 -15.81 10.95
C ILE A 118 -1.83 -16.13 9.54
N ILE A 119 -1.03 -16.85 8.74
CA ILE A 119 -1.43 -17.26 7.38
C ILE A 119 -2.67 -18.18 7.45
N LYS A 120 -2.68 -19.14 8.38
CA LYS A 120 -3.83 -20.02 8.60
C LYS A 120 -5.11 -19.25 8.99
N GLU A 121 -4.98 -18.22 9.82
CA GLU A 121 -6.08 -17.32 10.20
C GLU A 121 -6.63 -16.57 8.97
N ILE A 122 -5.76 -16.02 8.12
CA ILE A 122 -6.16 -15.35 6.87
C ILE A 122 -6.94 -16.31 5.96
N TYR A 123 -6.48 -17.55 5.77
CA TYR A 123 -7.24 -18.57 5.05
C TYR A 123 -8.58 -18.93 5.73
N GLY A 124 -8.67 -18.80 7.06
CA GLY A 124 -9.92 -18.89 7.81
C GLY A 124 -10.90 -17.79 7.41
N TYR A 125 -10.45 -16.54 7.40
CA TYR A 125 -11.26 -15.39 6.99
C TYR A 125 -11.67 -15.45 5.51
N MET A 126 -10.79 -15.91 4.62
CA MET A 126 -11.12 -16.17 3.22
C MET A 126 -12.28 -17.17 3.05
N ARG A 127 -12.37 -18.19 3.92
CA ARG A 127 -13.50 -19.12 3.92
C ARG A 127 -14.75 -18.51 4.54
N LEU A 128 -14.60 -17.79 5.65
CA LEU A 128 -15.70 -17.15 6.36
C LEU A 128 -16.43 -16.12 5.49
N LEU A 129 -15.68 -15.32 4.73
CA LEU A 129 -16.21 -14.23 3.90
C LEU A 129 -16.42 -14.63 2.44
N ARG A 130 -16.38 -15.94 2.14
CA ARG A 130 -16.55 -16.45 0.78
C ARG A 130 -17.92 -16.04 0.24
N GLY A 131 -17.94 -15.39 -0.93
CA GLY A 131 -19.16 -14.91 -1.58
C GLY A 131 -19.59 -13.50 -1.12
N GLU A 132 -19.02 -12.99 -0.03
CA GLU A 132 -19.28 -11.62 0.45
C GLU A 132 -18.13 -10.68 0.04
N LEU A 133 -16.89 -11.12 0.24
CA LEU A 133 -15.69 -10.33 0.01
C LEU A 133 -14.62 -11.15 -0.71
N LYS A 134 -14.08 -10.64 -1.82
CA LYS A 134 -12.98 -11.30 -2.53
C LYS A 134 -11.67 -11.09 -1.78
N ILE A 135 -11.10 -12.17 -1.27
CA ILE A 135 -9.81 -12.18 -0.56
C ILE A 135 -8.92 -13.23 -1.21
N VAL A 136 -7.70 -12.84 -1.57
CA VAL A 136 -6.68 -13.71 -2.17
C VAL A 136 -5.43 -13.70 -1.29
N TYR A 137 -4.78 -14.87 -1.16
CA TYR A 137 -3.45 -14.99 -0.59
C TYR A 137 -2.48 -15.51 -1.66
N LEU A 138 -1.46 -14.72 -1.99
CA LEU A 138 -0.42 -15.09 -2.95
C LEU A 138 0.80 -15.65 -2.20
N GLU A 139 1.08 -16.92 -2.44
CA GLU A 139 2.22 -17.64 -1.87
C GLU A 139 3.50 -17.36 -2.65
N ASN A 140 4.65 -17.74 -2.06
CA ASN A 140 5.95 -17.65 -2.72
C ASN A 140 6.44 -16.24 -3.09
N TYR A 141 5.98 -15.20 -2.39
CA TYR A 141 6.40 -13.81 -2.52
C TYR A 141 7.88 -13.59 -2.89
N ASP A 142 8.11 -13.05 -4.09
CA ASP A 142 9.41 -12.73 -4.66
C ASP A 142 9.41 -11.28 -5.20
N MET A 143 10.46 -10.89 -5.92
CA MET A 143 10.57 -9.53 -6.46
C MET A 143 9.57 -9.21 -7.57
N GLU A 144 9.22 -10.19 -8.40
CA GLU A 144 8.26 -9.99 -9.49
C GLU A 144 6.86 -9.75 -8.92
N MET A 145 6.44 -10.62 -7.99
CA MET A 145 5.19 -10.47 -7.27
C MET A 145 5.16 -9.16 -6.48
N ALA A 146 6.26 -8.80 -5.81
CA ALA A 146 6.37 -7.54 -5.10
C ALA A 146 6.14 -6.35 -6.04
N ALA A 147 6.77 -6.34 -7.23
CA ALA A 147 6.62 -5.27 -8.20
C ALA A 147 5.14 -5.13 -8.63
N LYS A 148 4.49 -6.23 -9.03
CA LYS A 148 3.08 -6.24 -9.45
C LYS A 148 2.14 -5.79 -8.33
N LEU A 149 2.37 -6.25 -7.10
CA LEU A 149 1.54 -5.85 -5.95
C LEU A 149 1.70 -4.37 -5.62
N THR A 150 2.94 -3.87 -5.53
CA THR A 150 3.17 -2.47 -5.19
C THR A 150 2.74 -1.51 -6.29
N SER A 151 2.60 -1.95 -7.54
CA SER A 151 2.13 -1.10 -8.64
C SER A 151 0.65 -1.24 -8.97
N GLY A 152 0.02 -2.37 -8.65
CA GLY A 152 -1.30 -2.71 -9.17
C GLY A 152 -2.45 -2.66 -8.17
N VAL A 153 -2.18 -2.50 -6.87
CA VAL A 153 -3.26 -2.26 -5.89
C VAL A 153 -3.57 -0.77 -5.83
N ASP A 154 -4.79 -0.40 -5.43
CA ASP A 154 -5.17 1.02 -5.28
C ASP A 154 -4.67 1.59 -3.95
N VAL A 155 -4.71 0.77 -2.89
CA VAL A 155 -4.28 1.14 -1.55
C VAL A 155 -3.30 0.10 -1.00
N TRP A 156 -2.17 0.57 -0.49
CA TRP A 156 -1.17 -0.23 0.19
C TRP A 156 -1.35 -0.15 1.72
N LEU A 157 -1.82 -1.23 2.33
CA LEU A 157 -2.12 -1.31 3.76
C LEU A 157 -0.89 -1.72 4.57
N ASN A 158 -0.56 -0.98 5.63
CA ASN A 158 0.43 -1.41 6.63
C ASN A 158 -0.07 -1.15 8.05
N THR A 159 -0.07 -2.17 8.89
CA THR A 159 -0.60 -2.10 10.26
C THR A 159 0.44 -2.50 11.31
N PRO A 160 1.71 -2.05 11.24
CA PRO A 160 2.71 -2.42 12.24
C PRO A 160 2.30 -1.92 13.63
N LEU A 161 2.72 -2.62 14.68
CA LEU A 161 2.61 -2.16 16.06
C LEU A 161 3.74 -1.16 16.35
N PRO A 162 3.46 0.12 16.67
CA PRO A 162 4.50 1.09 16.99
C PRO A 162 5.24 0.73 18.29
N PRO A 163 6.54 1.03 18.41
CA PRO A 163 7.46 1.56 17.40
C PRO A 163 8.30 0.43 16.74
N LEU A 164 7.69 -0.70 16.40
CA LEU A 164 8.41 -1.91 15.96
C LEU A 164 8.77 -1.88 14.47
N GLU A 165 8.28 -0.89 13.72
CA GLU A 165 8.70 -0.63 12.35
C GLU A 165 9.83 0.40 12.30
N ALA A 166 11.06 -0.04 12.05
CA ALA A 166 12.16 0.91 11.88
C ALA A 166 11.99 1.83 10.65
N SER A 167 11.44 1.30 9.55
CA SER A 167 11.15 2.07 8.34
C SER A 167 10.04 1.37 7.56
N GLY A 168 10.37 0.44 6.66
CA GLY A 168 9.40 -0.33 5.88
C GLY A 168 9.26 0.18 4.45
N THR A 169 10.11 -0.29 3.55
CA THR A 169 10.24 0.29 2.20
C THR A 169 9.13 -0.08 1.21
N SER A 170 8.21 -0.99 1.54
CA SER A 170 7.17 -1.42 0.58
C SER A 170 6.20 -0.30 0.21
N GLY A 171 5.82 0.55 1.16
CA GLY A 171 4.96 1.69 0.87
C GLY A 171 5.65 2.78 0.04
N MET A 172 6.97 2.94 0.19
CA MET A 172 7.77 3.82 -0.66
C MET A 172 7.79 3.34 -2.12
N LYS A 173 7.86 2.01 -2.33
CA LYS A 173 7.77 1.41 -3.67
C LYS A 173 6.40 1.66 -4.29
N ALA A 174 5.34 1.50 -3.48
CA ALA A 174 3.97 1.72 -3.93
C ALA A 174 3.77 3.16 -4.43
N ALA A 175 4.32 4.14 -3.71
CA ALA A 175 4.22 5.55 -4.08
C ALA A 175 4.81 5.90 -5.46
N HIS A 176 5.80 5.16 -5.96
CA HIS A 176 6.35 5.37 -7.30
C HIS A 176 5.33 5.10 -8.42
N ASN A 177 4.24 4.39 -8.10
CA ASN A 177 3.19 4.00 -9.03
C ASN A 177 1.86 4.72 -8.72
N GLY A 178 1.90 5.82 -7.96
CA GLY A 178 0.68 6.54 -7.55
C GLY A 178 -0.18 5.80 -6.52
N VAL A 179 0.20 4.60 -6.07
CA VAL A 179 -0.56 3.85 -5.07
C VAL A 179 -0.59 4.60 -3.73
N LEU A 180 -1.77 4.67 -3.12
CA LEU A 180 -1.99 5.41 -1.89
C LEU A 180 -1.66 4.54 -0.68
N ASN A 181 -1.00 5.11 0.32
CA ASN A 181 -0.67 4.38 1.54
C ASN A 181 -1.79 4.56 2.58
N PHE A 182 -2.16 3.47 3.23
CA PHE A 182 -3.03 3.50 4.40
C PHE A 182 -2.32 2.76 5.53
N SER A 183 -1.77 3.51 6.48
CA SER A 183 -0.82 2.93 7.43
C SER A 183 -0.88 3.55 8.81
N VAL A 184 -0.60 2.73 9.83
CA VAL A 184 -0.27 3.23 11.17
C VAL A 184 0.97 4.14 11.05
N LEU A 185 0.99 5.23 11.83
CA LEU A 185 2.13 6.15 11.91
C LEU A 185 3.28 5.46 12.65
N ASP A 186 4.16 4.79 11.90
CA ASP A 186 5.38 4.17 12.39
C ASP A 186 6.43 4.12 11.27
N GLY A 187 7.71 4.03 11.66
CA GLY A 187 8.83 4.04 10.71
C GLY A 187 8.77 5.22 9.74
N TRP A 188 8.87 4.93 8.45
CA TRP A 188 8.92 5.98 7.40
C TRP A 188 7.62 6.75 7.23
N TRP A 189 6.49 6.17 7.64
CA TRP A 189 5.18 6.77 7.40
C TRP A 189 4.97 8.02 8.25
N VAL A 190 5.66 8.14 9.38
CA VAL A 190 5.68 9.37 10.20
C VAL A 190 6.20 10.57 9.39
N GLU A 191 7.19 10.35 8.51
CA GLU A 191 7.74 11.40 7.64
C GLU A 191 6.91 11.57 6.34
N GLY A 192 6.34 10.49 5.81
CA GLY A 192 5.66 10.48 4.51
C GLY A 192 4.17 10.81 4.53
N CYS A 193 3.51 10.69 5.67
CA CYS A 193 2.06 10.88 5.78
C CYS A 193 1.68 12.37 5.83
N VAL A 194 0.95 12.81 4.81
CA VAL A 194 0.16 14.03 4.85
C VAL A 194 -1.29 13.59 4.68
N GLU A 195 -2.04 13.64 5.78
CA GLU A 195 -3.40 13.08 5.88
C GLU A 195 -4.31 13.59 4.76
N GLY A 196 -4.92 12.66 4.01
CA GLY A 196 -5.81 12.96 2.89
C GLY A 196 -5.13 13.51 1.65
N ILE A 197 -3.80 13.60 1.64
CA ILE A 197 -3.01 14.13 0.51
C ILE A 197 -2.09 13.05 -0.08
N THR A 198 -1.25 12.41 0.73
CA THR A 198 -0.37 11.30 0.28
C THR A 198 -0.92 9.92 0.64
N GLY A 199 -1.99 9.89 1.42
CA GLY A 199 -2.60 8.69 1.97
C GLY A 199 -3.29 8.99 3.30
N TRP A 200 -3.43 7.96 4.14
CA TRP A 200 -4.09 8.08 5.44
C TRP A 200 -3.30 7.39 6.54
N ALA A 201 -3.26 8.02 7.71
CA ALA A 201 -2.82 7.43 8.96
C ALA A 201 -3.87 6.42 9.49
N ILE A 202 -3.46 5.50 10.37
CA ILE A 202 -4.36 4.67 11.17
C ILE A 202 -4.04 4.90 12.64
N GLY A 203 -5.03 5.37 13.38
CA GLY A 203 -4.96 5.52 14.83
C GLY A 203 -4.28 6.80 15.30
N PRO A 204 -4.03 6.90 16.63
CA PRO A 204 -3.49 8.10 17.25
C PRO A 204 -2.00 8.31 16.93
N PRO A 205 -1.46 9.53 17.13
CA PRO A 205 -0.04 9.80 17.03
C PRO A 205 0.84 8.81 17.84
N PRO A 206 2.08 8.55 17.38
CA PRO A 206 2.94 7.54 17.99
C PRO A 206 3.31 7.86 19.45
N ASP A 207 3.44 9.14 19.76
CA ASP A 207 3.88 9.71 21.04
C ASP A 207 2.73 10.00 22.02
N GLU A 208 1.47 9.79 21.62
CA GLU A 208 0.32 9.99 22.51
C GLU A 208 0.32 8.92 23.64
N PRO A 209 0.31 9.33 24.93
CA PRO A 209 0.37 8.41 26.06
C PRO A 209 -0.98 7.72 26.28
N LEU A 210 -1.17 6.58 25.61
CA LEU A 210 -2.38 5.76 25.68
C LEU A 210 -2.05 4.35 26.16
N SER A 211 -3.01 3.69 26.82
CA SER A 211 -2.91 2.25 27.04
C SER A 211 -2.95 1.50 25.71
N GLU A 212 -2.39 0.28 25.68
CA GLU A 212 -2.42 -0.56 24.48
C GLU A 212 -3.86 -0.84 24.01
N GLU A 213 -4.78 -1.02 24.97
CA GLU A 213 -6.20 -1.25 24.68
C GLU A 213 -6.86 -0.04 24.03
N GLU A 214 -6.65 1.16 24.58
CA GLU A 214 -7.22 2.40 24.04
C GLU A 214 -6.64 2.73 22.67
N ARG A 215 -5.33 2.52 22.48
CA ARG A 215 -4.67 2.68 21.18
C ARG A 215 -5.28 1.73 20.16
N ARG A 216 -5.41 0.44 20.48
CA ARG A 216 -6.02 -0.56 19.60
C ARG A 216 -7.46 -0.22 19.24
N ARG A 217 -8.25 0.24 20.22
CA ARG A 217 -9.64 0.66 20.01
C ARG A 217 -9.73 1.83 19.03
N ARG A 218 -8.86 2.84 19.18
CA ARG A 218 -8.80 3.99 18.26
C ARG A 218 -8.29 3.61 16.87
N GLU A 219 -7.27 2.74 16.78
CA GLU A 219 -6.79 2.22 15.50
C GLU A 219 -7.89 1.47 14.73
N LEU A 220 -8.65 0.59 15.38
CA LEU A 220 -9.74 -0.14 14.74
C LEU A 220 -10.88 0.79 14.30
N LYS A 221 -11.27 1.73 15.16
CA LYS A 221 -12.27 2.74 14.79
C LYS A 221 -11.83 3.54 13.57
N ASP A 222 -10.59 4.01 13.56
CA ASP A 222 -10.04 4.80 12.47
C ASP A 222 -9.90 3.98 11.19
N LEU A 223 -9.45 2.72 11.30
CA LEU A 223 -9.33 1.78 10.18
C LEU A 223 -10.66 1.64 9.43
N TYR A 224 -11.74 1.29 10.13
CA TYR A 224 -13.04 1.06 9.50
C TYR A 224 -13.71 2.38 9.06
N ASN A 225 -13.66 3.43 9.89
CA ASN A 225 -14.29 4.70 9.55
C ASN A 225 -13.64 5.37 8.33
N LYS A 226 -12.31 5.31 8.22
CA LYS A 226 -11.63 5.86 7.05
C LYS A 226 -11.92 5.05 5.80
N LEU A 227 -11.99 3.72 5.89
CA LEU A 227 -12.43 2.91 4.75
C LEU A 227 -13.84 3.29 4.30
N GLU A 228 -14.80 3.29 5.23
CA GLU A 228 -16.23 3.52 4.95
C GLU A 228 -16.53 4.94 4.48
N TYR A 229 -16.01 5.96 5.16
CA TYR A 229 -16.43 7.35 4.95
C TYR A 229 -15.47 8.19 4.12
N LEU A 230 -14.21 7.77 3.96
CA LEU A 230 -13.21 8.53 3.21
C LEU A 230 -12.70 7.79 1.98
N ILE A 231 -12.07 6.62 2.15
CA ILE A 231 -11.33 5.94 1.09
C ILE A 231 -12.29 5.41 0.01
N ILE A 232 -13.32 4.65 0.41
CA ILE A 232 -14.28 4.07 -0.54
C ILE A 232 -15.03 5.17 -1.31
N PRO A 233 -15.65 6.19 -0.66
CA PRO A 233 -16.32 7.26 -1.39
C PRO A 233 -15.37 8.06 -2.29
N THR A 234 -14.10 8.25 -1.90
CA THR A 234 -13.14 8.96 -2.75
C THR A 234 -12.80 8.15 -4.00
N PHE A 235 -12.58 6.84 -3.85
CA PHE A 235 -12.27 5.96 -4.98
C PHE A 235 -13.41 5.87 -5.99
N TYR A 236 -14.65 5.66 -5.51
CA TYR A 236 -15.80 5.43 -6.39
C TYR A 236 -16.44 6.72 -6.93
N ASP A 237 -16.54 7.76 -6.11
CA ASP A 237 -17.35 8.94 -6.45
C ASP A 237 -16.51 10.16 -6.81
N ARG A 238 -15.20 10.17 -6.52
CA ARG A 238 -14.33 11.36 -6.65
C ARG A 238 -12.99 11.05 -7.32
N ARG A 239 -13.04 10.53 -8.54
CA ARG A 239 -11.86 10.15 -9.34
C ARG A 239 -10.82 11.27 -9.44
N ASP A 240 -11.21 12.53 -9.68
CA ASP A 240 -10.25 13.65 -9.77
C ASP A 240 -9.49 13.85 -8.45
N THR A 241 -10.17 13.70 -7.32
CA THR A 241 -9.53 13.76 -6.00
C THR A 241 -8.58 12.59 -5.82
N TRP A 242 -9.00 11.39 -6.22
CA TRP A 242 -8.14 10.19 -6.16
C TRP A 242 -6.86 10.37 -6.99
N ILE A 243 -6.96 10.84 -8.24
CA ILE A 243 -5.81 11.08 -9.11
C ILE A 243 -4.91 12.17 -8.54
N SER A 244 -5.48 13.25 -7.98
CA SER A 244 -4.71 14.26 -7.26
C SER A 244 -3.92 13.64 -6.10
N MET A 245 -4.50 12.71 -5.35
CA MET A 245 -3.77 11.98 -4.31
C MET A 245 -2.67 11.08 -4.89
N MET A 246 -2.90 10.43 -6.04
CA MET A 246 -1.88 9.63 -6.73
C MET A 246 -0.70 10.50 -7.17
N ASN A 247 -0.98 11.66 -7.74
CA ASN A 247 0.01 12.67 -8.11
C ASN A 247 0.83 13.12 -6.89
N ASN A 248 0.16 13.39 -5.76
CA ASN A 248 0.82 13.73 -4.50
C ASN A 248 1.65 12.57 -3.93
N SER A 249 1.20 11.32 -4.06
CA SER A 249 1.98 10.13 -3.68
C SER A 249 3.31 10.10 -4.46
N ILE A 250 3.28 10.36 -5.76
CA ILE A 250 4.49 10.40 -6.57
C ILE A 250 5.36 11.63 -6.19
N GLY A 251 4.77 12.83 -6.23
CA GLY A 251 5.49 14.09 -6.11
C GLY A 251 6.01 14.41 -4.71
N LYS A 252 5.40 13.85 -3.66
CA LYS A 252 5.80 14.10 -2.27
C LYS A 252 6.47 12.90 -1.62
N VAL A 253 6.09 11.67 -2.00
CA VAL A 253 6.65 10.45 -1.40
C VAL A 253 7.73 9.84 -2.30
N ALA A 254 7.41 9.47 -3.55
CA ALA A 254 8.38 8.79 -4.41
C ALA A 254 9.64 9.64 -4.68
N TYR A 255 9.43 10.95 -4.87
CA TYR A 255 10.48 11.97 -4.91
C TYR A 255 11.49 11.86 -3.76
N TYR A 256 10.99 11.85 -2.52
CA TYR A 256 11.82 11.97 -1.32
C TYR A 256 12.39 10.63 -0.84
N PHE A 257 11.60 9.56 -0.92
CA PHE A 257 11.98 8.23 -0.44
C PHE A 257 12.58 7.38 -1.56
N ASN A 258 13.78 7.77 -1.99
CA ASN A 258 14.51 7.09 -3.05
C ASN A 258 15.94 6.70 -2.59
N SER A 259 16.52 5.68 -3.22
CA SER A 259 17.85 5.18 -2.83
C SER A 259 19.00 6.06 -3.29
N HIS A 260 18.82 6.89 -4.32
CA HIS A 260 19.85 7.83 -4.76
C HIS A 260 20.10 8.87 -3.69
N ARG A 261 19.03 9.47 -3.14
CA ARG A 261 19.09 10.35 -1.99
C ARG A 261 19.75 9.69 -0.78
N MET A 262 19.34 8.46 -0.45
CA MET A 262 19.95 7.69 0.65
C MET A 262 21.47 7.56 0.43
N MET A 263 21.89 7.04 -0.72
CA MET A 263 23.30 6.84 -1.04
C MET A 263 24.10 8.14 -1.04
N ARG A 264 23.52 9.23 -1.57
CA ARG A 264 24.14 10.57 -1.54
C ARG A 264 24.41 11.02 -0.12
N ARG A 265 23.43 10.92 0.78
CA ARG A 265 23.59 11.27 2.20
C ARG A 265 24.64 10.40 2.89
N TYR A 266 24.65 9.09 2.64
CA TYR A 266 25.69 8.22 3.17
C TYR A 266 27.08 8.65 2.71
N ALA A 267 27.26 8.91 1.42
CA ALA A 267 28.54 9.35 0.89
C ALA A 267 29.00 10.68 1.53
N THR A 268 28.13 11.68 1.60
CA THR A 268 28.50 13.03 2.05
C THR A 268 28.56 13.19 3.57
N GLU A 269 27.73 12.48 4.34
CA GLU A 269 27.57 12.69 5.78
C GLU A 269 28.25 11.62 6.64
N ALA A 270 28.61 10.46 6.07
CA ALA A 270 29.22 9.36 6.83
C ALA A 270 30.60 8.94 6.30
N TYR A 271 30.82 8.95 4.98
CA TYR A 271 32.05 8.40 4.39
C TYR A 271 33.08 9.46 3.95
N LEU A 272 32.65 10.63 3.51
CA LEU A 272 33.52 11.71 3.02
C LEU A 272 33.80 12.79 4.09
N LEU A 273 33.63 12.45 5.37
CA LEU A 273 34.06 13.29 6.50
C LEU A 273 35.59 13.38 6.58
#